data_AF-A0A838TZK8-F1
#
_entry.id   AF-A0A838TZK8-F1
#
_cell.length_a   1.000
_cell.length_b   1.000
_cell.length_c   1.000
_cell.angle_alpha   90.00
_cell.angle_beta   90.00
_cell.angle_gamma   90.00
#
_symmetry.space_group_name_H-M   'P 1'
#
loop_
_entity.id
_entity.type
_entity.pdbx_description
1 polymer ?
#
loop_
_entity_poly.entity_id
_entity_poly.type
_entity_poly.pdbx_seq_one_letter_code
_entity_poly.pdbx_strand_id
1 'polypeptide(L)'
;MVPTPNINTTFLFLIGGLAQIFWVVPTIRNWGRIWDYIGIAGTLAFIAIWVITRLPDNSITGRAGRIGDTAIILEVFQIAFIVLMIILVSKRKLSNLKKIDTT
;
A
#
# COMPACT_ATOMS: atom_id res chain seq x y z
N MET A 1 -8.20 -0.38 30.97
CA MET A 1 -6.80 -0.63 30.53
C MET A 1 -6.75 -0.50 29.01
N VAL A 2 -6.07 0.53 28.50
CA VAL A 2 -5.77 0.63 27.07
C VAL A 2 -4.73 -0.46 26.76
N PRO A 3 -4.97 -1.37 25.81
CA PRO A 3 -3.98 -2.38 25.46
C PRO A 3 -2.68 -1.69 25.03
N THR A 4 -1.56 -2.11 25.59
CA THR A 4 -0.23 -1.66 25.15
C THR A 4 -0.05 -2.01 23.68
N PRO A 5 0.28 -1.04 22.81
CA PRO A 5 0.57 -1.32 21.40
C PRO A 5 1.67 -2.37 21.29
N ASN A 6 1.42 -3.46 20.54
CA ASN A 6 2.44 -4.46 20.27
C ASN A 6 3.54 -3.81 19.43
N ILE A 7 4.76 -3.79 19.95
CA ILE A 7 5.91 -3.13 19.33
C ILE A 7 6.15 -3.64 17.89
N ASN A 8 5.94 -4.95 17.64
CA ASN A 8 6.12 -5.56 16.32
C ASN A 8 5.09 -5.03 15.31
N THR A 9 3.85 -4.83 15.76
CA THR A 9 2.78 -4.25 14.97
C THR A 9 3.07 -2.78 14.65
N THR A 10 3.57 -2.02 15.62
CA THR A 10 3.99 -0.62 15.42
C THR A 10 5.13 -0.53 14.39
N PHE A 11 6.17 -1.37 14.51
CA PHE A 11 7.27 -1.39 13.55
C PHE A 11 6.82 -1.76 12.14
N LEU A 12 5.96 -2.77 12.01
CA LEU A 12 5.41 -3.19 10.72
C LEU A 12 4.69 -2.01 10.04
N PHE A 13 3.82 -1.31 10.76
CA PHE A 13 3.09 -0.17 10.19
C PHE A 13 3.97 1.05 9.92
N LEU A 14 4.96 1.32 10.76
CA LEU A 14 5.90 2.42 10.55
C LEU A 14 6.76 2.20 9.29
N ILE A 15 7.35 1.01 9.16
CA ILE A 15 8.16 0.63 7.99
C ILE A 15 7.27 0.62 6.74
N GLY A 16 6.05 0.12 6.86
CA GLY A 16 5.04 0.16 5.79
C GLY A 16 4.71 1.56 5.29
N GLY A 17 4.41 2.47 6.22
CA GLY A 17 4.12 3.86 5.88
C GLY A 17 5.32 4.54 5.21
N LEU A 18 6.54 4.30 5.70
CA LEU A 18 7.76 4.83 5.08
C LEU A 18 7.98 4.25 3.67
N ALA A 19 7.74 2.95 3.48
CA ALA A 19 7.81 2.32 2.17
C ALA A 19 6.81 2.95 1.19
N GLN A 20 5.58 3.27 1.62
CA GLN A 20 4.60 3.96 0.78
C GLN A 20 5.10 5.33 0.30
N ILE A 21 5.70 6.14 1.19
CA ILE A 21 6.29 7.43 0.82
C ILE A 21 7.42 7.23 -0.21
N PHE A 22 8.25 6.21 -0.03
CA PHE A 22 9.29 5.86 -1.00
C PHE A 22 8.68 5.55 -2.38
N TRP A 23 7.57 4.80 -2.46
CA TRP A 23 6.92 4.45 -3.72
C TRP A 23 6.27 5.62 -4.46
N VAL A 24 5.88 6.69 -3.75
CA VAL A 24 5.30 7.90 -4.37
C VAL A 24 6.31 8.62 -5.27
N VAL A 25 7.58 8.69 -4.88
CA VAL A 25 8.61 9.46 -5.59
C VAL A 25 8.92 8.93 -7.01
N PRO A 26 9.28 7.65 -7.23
CA PRO A 26 9.55 7.13 -8.56
C PRO A 26 8.29 7.10 -9.42
N THR A 27 7.12 6.96 -8.79
CA THR A 27 5.81 7.10 -9.45
C THR A 27 5.68 8.50 -10.03
N ILE A 28 5.74 9.56 -9.22
CA ILE A 28 5.58 10.94 -9.70
C ILE A 28 6.64 11.30 -10.74
N ARG A 29 7.89 10.85 -10.53
CA ARG A 29 9.02 11.19 -11.39
C ARG A 29 9.13 10.32 -12.64
N ASN A 30 8.19 9.40 -12.89
CA ASN A 30 8.14 8.55 -14.09
C ASN A 30 9.46 7.79 -14.33
N TRP A 31 10.05 7.21 -13.28
CA TRP A 31 11.31 6.46 -13.40
C TRP A 31 11.18 5.18 -14.23
N GLY A 32 9.96 4.77 -14.57
CA GLY A 32 9.67 3.67 -15.47
C GLY A 32 8.46 2.88 -15.02
N ARG A 33 7.81 2.17 -15.96
CA ARG A 33 6.60 1.38 -15.68
C ARG A 33 6.83 0.27 -14.66
N ILE A 34 8.06 -0.23 -14.56
CA ILE A 34 8.45 -1.26 -13.58
C ILE A 34 8.23 -0.75 -12.15
N TRP A 35 8.56 0.52 -11.88
CA TRP A 35 8.39 1.11 -10.55
C TRP A 35 6.92 1.27 -10.16
N ASP A 36 6.06 1.58 -11.13
CA ASP A 36 4.61 1.66 -10.90
C ASP A 36 4.05 0.29 -10.48
N TYR A 37 4.45 -0.78 -11.19
CA TYR A 37 4.01 -2.14 -10.86
C TYR A 37 4.54 -2.61 -9.50
N ILE A 38 5.80 -2.30 -9.17
CA ILE A 38 6.37 -2.64 -7.86
C ILE A 38 5.63 -1.90 -6.74
N GLY A 39 5.28 -0.62 -6.93
CA GLY A 39 4.48 0.14 -5.96
C GLY A 39 3.10 -0.47 -5.72
N ILE A 40 2.41 -0.91 -6.78
CA ILE A 40 1.12 -1.59 -6.67
C ILE A 40 1.27 -2.94 -5.96
N ALA A 41 2.24 -3.76 -6.38
CA ALA A 41 2.48 -5.08 -5.79
C ALA A 41 2.89 -4.99 -4.31
N GLY A 42 3.75 -4.03 -3.96
CA GLY A 42 4.18 -3.78 -2.58
C GLY A 42 3.02 -3.33 -1.69
N THR A 43 2.11 -2.49 -2.21
CA THR A 43 0.92 -2.08 -1.45
C THR A 43 -0.05 -3.24 -1.25
N LEU A 44 -0.24 -4.09 -2.27
CA LEU A 44 -1.07 -5.28 -2.17
C LEU A 44 -0.52 -6.28 -1.16
N ALA A 45 0.80 -6.49 -1.13
CA ALA A 45 1.46 -7.28 -0.11
C ALA A 45 1.24 -6.71 1.30
N PHE A 46 1.23 -5.38 1.43
CA PHE A 46 0.95 -4.70 2.69
C PHE A 46 -0.47 -4.95 3.21
N ILE A 47 -1.46 -4.88 2.32
CA ILE A 47 -2.86 -5.24 2.62
C ILE A 47 -2.94 -6.71 3.00
N ALA A 48 -2.28 -7.61 2.25
CA ALA A 48 -2.29 -9.04 2.57
C ALA A 48 -1.70 -9.34 3.96
N ILE A 49 -0.58 -8.71 4.31
CA ILE A 49 0.04 -8.82 5.64
C ILE A 49 -0.92 -8.26 6.71
N TRP A 50 -1.61 -7.16 6.44
CA TRP A 50 -2.62 -6.63 7.33
C TRP A 50 -3.76 -7.63 7.55
N VAL A 51 -4.29 -8.24 6.49
CA VAL A 51 -5.35 -9.26 6.59
C VAL A 51 -4.89 -10.48 7.40
N ILE A 52 -3.69 -11.00 7.11
CA ILE A 52 -3.13 -12.19 7.79
C ILE A 52 -2.96 -11.94 9.29
N THR A 53 -2.47 -10.76 9.67
CA THR A 53 -2.31 -10.38 11.09
C THR A 53 -3.62 -10.21 11.85
N ARG A 54 -4.78 -10.33 11.18
CA ARG A 54 -6.13 -10.30 11.78
C ARG A 54 -6.84 -11.65 11.75
N LEU A 55 -6.28 -12.66 11.08
CA LEU A 55 -6.81 -14.01 11.16
C LEU A 55 -6.64 -14.57 12.60
N PRO A 56 -7.61 -15.35 13.11
CA PRO A 56 -7.44 -16.10 14.34
C PRO A 56 -6.26 -17.06 14.21
N ASP A 57 -5.52 -17.24 15.31
CA ASP A 57 -4.32 -18.07 15.39
C ASP A 57 -3.19 -17.70 14.40
N ASN A 58 -3.07 -16.42 14.05
CA ASN A 58 -1.96 -15.98 13.21
C ASN A 58 -0.62 -15.98 13.97
N SER A 59 0.45 -16.37 13.27
CA SER A 59 1.82 -16.49 13.82
C SER A 59 2.57 -15.16 13.93
N ILE A 60 2.00 -14.05 13.44
CA ILE A 60 2.68 -12.74 13.39
C ILE A 60 2.37 -11.92 14.66
N THR A 61 1.12 -11.96 15.13
CA THR A 61 0.64 -11.18 16.29
C THR A 61 0.01 -12.04 17.38
N GLY A 62 -0.29 -13.33 17.13
CA GLY A 62 -0.72 -14.30 18.15
C GLY A 62 -2.08 -14.01 18.79
N ARG A 63 -2.86 -13.07 18.23
CA ARG A 63 -4.22 -12.72 18.65
C ARG A 63 -5.01 -12.27 17.42
N ALA A 64 -6.23 -12.76 17.25
CA ALA A 64 -7.26 -12.08 16.47
C ALA A 64 -7.60 -10.75 17.17
N GLY A 65 -6.79 -9.72 16.90
CA GLY A 65 -6.84 -8.46 17.61
C GLY A 65 -7.95 -7.54 17.07
N ARG A 66 -8.79 -7.04 18.00
CA ARG A 66 -9.77 -5.96 17.80
C ARG A 66 -9.26 -4.90 16.80
N ILE A 67 -10.12 -4.52 15.86
CA ILE A 67 -9.85 -3.46 14.89
C ILE A 67 -9.81 -2.13 15.66
N GLY A 68 -8.62 -1.54 15.80
CA GLY A 68 -8.47 -0.19 16.34
C GLY A 68 -8.67 0.84 15.23
N ASP A 69 -9.20 2.02 15.58
CA ASP A 69 -9.52 3.11 14.65
C ASP A 69 -8.35 3.46 13.71
N THR A 70 -7.12 3.44 14.23
CA THR A 70 -5.90 3.67 13.44
C THR A 70 -5.68 2.64 12.34
N ALA A 71 -6.06 1.38 12.56
CA ALA A 71 -5.91 0.33 11.56
C ALA A 71 -6.88 0.54 10.37
N ILE A 72 -8.10 1.00 10.66
CA ILE A 72 -9.10 1.35 9.63
C ILE A 72 -8.60 2.51 8.78
N ILE A 73 -8.09 3.56 9.44
CA ILE A 73 -7.55 4.73 8.76
C ILE A 73 -6.42 4.32 7.80
N LEU A 74 -5.50 3.46 8.24
CA LEU A 74 -4.40 2.98 7.40
C LEU A 74 -4.89 2.17 6.19
N GLU A 75 -5.89 1.30 6.34
CA GLU A 75 -6.47 0.56 5.21
C GLU A 75 -7.14 1.50 4.20
N VAL A 76 -7.89 2.50 4.67
CA VAL A 76 -8.54 3.49 3.79
C VAL A 76 -7.51 4.24 2.95
N PHE A 77 -6.40 4.67 3.57
CA PHE A 77 -5.30 5.31 2.84
C PHE A 77 -4.60 4.37 1.86
N GLN A 78 -4.44 3.08 2.21
CA GLN A 78 -3.86 2.08 1.31
C GLN A 78 -4.73 1.83 0.08
N ILE A 79 -6.04 1.72 0.25
CA ILE A 79 -7.00 1.56 -0.86
C ILE A 79 -6.98 2.82 -1.74
N ALA A 80 -7.04 4.01 -1.12
CA ALA A 80 -6.97 5.27 -1.85
C ALA A 80 -5.68 5.40 -2.69
N PHE A 81 -4.54 4.99 -2.13
CA PHE A 81 -3.26 4.97 -2.84
C PHE A 81 -3.29 4.06 -4.07
N ILE A 82 -3.83 2.84 -3.96
CA ILE A 82 -3.97 1.91 -5.09
C ILE A 82 -4.84 2.52 -6.20
N VAL A 83 -5.99 3.10 -5.85
CA VAL A 83 -6.89 3.73 -6.82
C VAL A 83 -6.20 4.88 -7.56
N LEU A 84 -5.50 5.75 -6.84
CA LEU A 84 -4.73 6.84 -7.44
C LEU A 84 -3.64 6.33 -8.38
N MET A 85 -2.91 5.28 -7.98
CA MET A 85 -1.91 4.63 -8.83
C MET A 85 -2.51 4.09 -10.12
N ILE A 86 -3.65 3.38 -10.04
CA ILE A 86 -4.33 2.82 -11.22
C ILE A 86 -4.75 3.93 -12.19
N ILE A 87 -5.33 5.02 -11.69
CA ILE A 87 -5.75 6.17 -12.51
C ILE A 87 -4.54 6.77 -13.23
N LEU A 88 -3.45 7.02 -12.50
CA LEU A 88 -2.25 7.65 -13.02
C LEU A 88 -1.56 6.77 -14.07
N VAL A 89 -1.47 5.45 -13.85
CA VAL A 89 -0.93 4.50 -14.84
C VAL A 89 -1.83 4.45 -16.09
N SER A 90 -3.15 4.45 -15.91
CA SER A 90 -4.12 4.44 -17.02
C SER A 90 -4.03 5.69 -17.88
N LYS A 91 -3.89 6.87 -17.26
CA LYS A 91 -3.69 8.15 -17.98
C LYS A 91 -2.39 8.15 -18.79
N ARG A 92 -1.31 7.59 -18.24
CA ARG A 92 -0.03 7.45 -18.97
C ARG A 92 -0.14 6.49 -20.15
N LYS A 93 -0.90 5.39 -20.01
CA LYS A 93 -1.12 4.46 -21.12
C LYS A 93 -1.85 5.15 -22.27
N LEU A 94 -2.90 5.90 -21.96
CA LEU A 94 -3.67 6.67 -22.94
C LEU A 94 -2.82 7.74 -23.64
N SER A 95 -2.00 8.51 -22.90
CA SER A 95 -1.14 9.53 -23.51
C SER A 95 -0.10 8.95 -24.47
N ASN A 96 0.45 7.77 -24.15
CA ASN A 96 1.41 7.08 -25.01
C ASN A 96 0.75 6.54 -26.29
N LEU A 97 -0.47 6.00 -26.20
CA LEU A 97 -1.22 5.53 -27.37
C LEU A 97 -1.52 6.70 -28.33
N LYS A 98 -2.03 7.82 -27.78
CA LYS A 98 -2.30 9.02 -28.58
C LYS A 98 -1.05 9.55 -29.32
N LYS A 99 0.14 9.40 -28.73
CA LYS A 99 1.39 9.82 -29.37
C LYS A 99 1.76 8.95 -30.58
N ILE A 100 1.46 7.64 -30.52
CA ILE A 100 1.72 6.69 -31.61
C ILE A 100 0.78 6.95 -32.79
N ASP A 101 -0.50 7.27 -32.53
CA ASP A 101 -1.48 7.53 -33.59
C ASP A 101 -1.22 8.84 -34.37
N THR A 102 -0.38 9.73 -33.83
CA THR A 102 -0.05 11.04 -34.43
C THR A 102 1.30 11.09 -35.18
N THR A 103 2.06 9.99 -35.19
CA THR A 103 3.36 9.86 -35.86
C THR A 103 3.29 8.87 -37.01
#